data_AF-A0A8C9G2I9-F1
#
_entry.id   AF-A0A8C9G2I9-F1
#
_cell.length_a   1.000
_cell.length_b   1.000
_cell.length_c   1.000
_cell.angle_alpha   90.00
_cell.angle_beta   90.00
_cell.angle_gamma   90.00
#
_symmetry.space_group_name_H-M   'P 1'
#
loop_
_entity.id
_entity.type
_entity.pdbx_description
1 polymer ?
#
loop_
_entity_poly.entity_id
_entity_poly.type
_entity_poly.pdbx_seq_one_letter_code
_entity_poly.pdbx_strand_id
1 'polypeptide(L)' 'KPITRLQQCANLAALKAQMFERKLSVLRKKAATLPHEQRKLHAEKVAKAFWMAIGGDRDEIEGLSSDEEN' A
#
# COMPACT_ATOMS: atom_id res chain seq x y z
N LYS A 1 5.87 -24.75 -26.85
CA LYS A 1 6.04 -23.28 -26.83
C LYS A 1 6.01 -22.77 -25.37
N PRO A 2 7.10 -22.92 -24.60
CA PRO A 2 7.20 -22.50 -23.19
C PRO A 2 7.45 -20.99 -23.02
N ILE A 3 8.00 -20.32 -24.04
CA ILE A 3 8.37 -18.88 -24.04
C ILE A 3 7.15 -17.98 -23.74
N THR A 4 5.95 -18.37 -24.15
CA THR A 4 4.73 -17.56 -23.98
C THR A 4 4.21 -17.50 -22.54
N ARG A 5 4.42 -18.53 -21.72
CA ARG A 5 3.93 -18.53 -20.32
C ARG A 5 4.71 -17.54 -19.45
N LEU A 6 6.04 -17.50 -19.60
CA LEU A 6 6.88 -16.53 -18.90
C LEU A 6 6.53 -15.09 -19.30
N GLN A 7 6.34 -14.84 -20.60
CA GLN A 7 5.91 -13.52 -21.08
C GLN A 7 4.54 -13.11 -20.53
N GLN A 8 3.59 -14.04 -20.44
CA GLN A 8 2.26 -13.78 -19.86
C GLN A 8 2.35 -13.44 -18.36
N CYS A 9 3.15 -14.19 -17.60
CA CYS A 9 3.39 -13.89 -16.18
C CYS A 9 4.03 -12.51 -15.99
N ALA A 10 5.02 -12.15 -16.81
CA ALA A 10 5.67 -10.84 -16.76
C ALA A 10 4.69 -9.69 -17.06
N ASN A 11 3.86 -9.84 -18.09
CA ASN A 11 2.84 -8.86 -18.44
C ASN A 11 1.80 -8.69 -17.32
N LEU A 12 1.39 -9.79 -16.67
CA LEU A 12 0.47 -9.74 -15.54
C LEU A 12 1.08 -9.05 -14.32
N ALA A 13 2.36 -9.32 -14.03
CA ALA A 13 3.09 -8.66 -12.95
C ALA A 13 3.24 -7.15 -13.22
N ALA A 14 3.59 -6.76 -14.45
CA ALA A 14 3.68 -5.36 -14.86
C ALA A 14 2.33 -4.63 -14.72
N LEU A 15 1.22 -5.27 -15.11
CA LEU A 15 -0.11 -4.70 -14.94
C LEU A 15 -0.46 -4.51 -13.45
N LYS A 16 -0.14 -5.48 -12.60
CA LYS A 16 -0.35 -5.38 -11.15
C LYS A 16 0.48 -4.24 -10.54
N ALA A 17 1.75 -4.12 -10.92
CA ALA A 17 2.64 -3.04 -10.47
C ALA A 17 2.10 -1.67 -10.88
N GLN A 18 1.69 -1.49 -12.14
CA GLN A 18 1.09 -0.23 -12.61
C GLN A 18 -0.19 0.13 -11.84
N MET A 19 -1.04 -0.84 -11.56
CA MET A 19 -2.26 -0.61 -10.76
C MET A 19 -1.91 -0.20 -9.33
N PHE A 20 -0.89 -0.81 -8.74
CA PHE A 20 -0.41 -0.45 -7.42
C PHE A 20 0.16 0.97 -7.38
N GLU A 21 1.01 1.35 -8.33
CA GLU A 21 1.55 2.70 -8.46
C GLU A 21 0.45 3.76 -8.60
N ARG A 22 -0.56 3.49 -9.43
CA ARG A 22 -1.72 4.40 -9.57
C ARG A 22 -2.49 4.56 -8.26
N LYS A 23 -2.72 3.47 -7.53
CA LYS A 23 -3.41 3.51 -6.23
C LYS A 23 -2.61 4.30 -5.19
N LEU A 24 -1.29 4.06 -5.09
CA LEU A 24 -0.41 4.82 -4.20
C LEU A 24 -0.37 6.32 -4.56
N SER A 25 -0.34 6.65 -5.84
CA SER A 25 -0.41 8.04 -6.33
C SER A 25 -1.66 8.76 -5.80
N VAL A 26 -2.83 8.11 -5.83
CA VAL A 26 -4.08 8.67 -5.29
C VAL A 26 -3.99 8.88 -3.78
N LEU A 27 -3.47 7.89 -3.05
CA LEU A 27 -3.30 7.97 -1.59
C LEU A 27 -2.30 9.08 -1.20
N ARG A 28 -1.22 9.26 -1.97
CA ARG A 28 -0.24 10.34 -1.79
C ARG A 28 -0.85 11.71 -2.06
N LYS A 29 -1.63 11.86 -3.13
CA LYS A 29 -2.35 13.11 -3.44
C LYS A 29 -3.31 13.48 -2.31
N LYS A 30 -4.06 12.51 -1.78
CA LYS A 30 -4.93 12.71 -0.62
C LYS A 30 -4.15 13.07 0.65
N ALA A 31 -3.00 12.45 0.89
CA ALA A 31 -2.14 12.83 2.01
C ALA A 31 -1.63 14.27 1.86
N ALA A 32 -1.27 14.69 0.64
CA ALA A 32 -0.75 16.04 0.38
C ALA A 32 -1.76 17.16 0.64
N THR A 33 -3.07 16.87 0.63
CA THR A 33 -4.11 17.85 0.97
C THR A 33 -4.42 17.94 2.46
N LEU A 34 -3.82 17.07 3.30
CA LEU A 34 -4.10 17.02 4.74
C LEU A 34 -3.05 17.79 5.56
N PRO A 35 -3.43 18.39 6.70
CA PRO A 35 -2.50 18.95 7.69
C PRO A 35 -1.49 17.93 8.20
N HIS A 36 -0.34 18.40 8.71
CA HIS A 36 0.77 17.54 9.12
C HIS A 36 0.37 16.40 10.07
N GLU A 37 -0.41 16.69 11.11
CA GLU A 37 -0.89 15.71 12.09
C GLU A 37 -1.79 14.64 11.43
N GLN A 38 -2.68 15.06 10.52
CA GLN A 38 -3.58 14.15 9.82
C GLN A 38 -2.86 13.28 8.78
N ARG A 39 -1.68 13.71 8.29
CA ARG A 39 -0.86 12.90 7.37
C ARG A 39 -0.29 11.66 8.06
N LYS A 40 0.10 11.75 9.34
CA LYS A 40 0.54 10.58 10.14
C LYS A 40 -0.58 9.54 10.25
N LEU A 41 -1.78 9.97 10.67
CA LEU A 41 -2.94 9.08 10.81
C LEU A 41 -3.36 8.47 9.47
N HIS A 42 -3.29 9.23 8.38
CA HIS A 42 -3.60 8.73 7.04
C HIS A 42 -2.57 7.69 6.57
N ALA A 43 -1.27 7.93 6.81
CA ALA A 43 -0.22 6.98 6.49
C ALA A 43 -0.37 5.66 7.26
N GLU A 44 -0.70 5.74 8.55
CA GLU A 44 -0.96 4.56 9.39
C GLU A 44 -2.14 3.74 8.87
N LYS A 45 -3.27 4.38 8.57
CA LYS A 45 -4.44 3.71 7.98
C LYS A 45 -4.11 3.03 6.64
N VAL A 46 -3.31 3.69 5.81
CA VAL A 46 -2.87 3.13 4.52
C VAL A 46 -1.95 1.93 4.73
N ALA A 47 -0.99 2.00 5.65
CA ALA A 47 -0.08 0.91 5.95
C ALA A 47 -0.83 -0.32 6.50
N LYS A 48 -1.74 -0.12 7.46
CA LYS A 48 -2.58 -1.18 8.03
C LYS A 48 -3.46 -1.83 6.97
N ALA A 49 -4.14 -1.02 6.15
CA ALA A 49 -4.98 -1.54 5.06
C ALA A 49 -4.15 -2.27 3.99
N PHE A 50 -2.94 -1.81 3.69
CA PHE A 50 -2.04 -2.46 2.74
C PHE A 50 -1.57 -3.82 3.25
N TRP A 51 -1.18 -3.91 4.52
CA TRP A 51 -0.76 -5.16 5.16
C TRP A 51 -1.86 -6.24 5.10
N MET A 52 -3.07 -5.87 5.51
CA MET A 52 -4.21 -6.79 5.44
C MET A 52 -4.53 -7.20 3.98
N ALA A 53 -4.38 -6.29 3.02
CA ALA A 53 -4.67 -6.57 1.61
C ALA A 53 -3.69 -7.54 0.94
N ILE A 54 -2.45 -7.65 1.45
CA ILE A 54 -1.48 -8.67 0.99
C ILE A 54 -1.62 -10.00 1.74
N GLY A 55 -2.57 -10.09 2.69
CA GLY A 55 -2.86 -11.28 3.48
C GLY A 55 -2.15 -11.34 4.84
N GLY A 56 -1.60 -10.23 5.32
CA GLY A 56 -1.05 -10.13 6.67
C GLY A 56 -2.14 -10.05 7.74
N ASP A 57 -1.81 -10.47 8.97
CA ASP A 57 -2.78 -10.49 10.07
C ASP A 57 -2.88 -9.10 10.74
N ARG A 58 -4.06 -8.80 11.27
CA ARG A 58 -4.33 -7.58 12.02
C ARG A 58 -3.53 -7.52 13.31
N ASP A 59 -3.38 -8.65 14.00
CA ASP A 59 -2.74 -8.71 15.31
C ASP A 59 -1.24 -8.36 15.21
N GLU A 60 -0.61 -8.62 14.06
CA GLU A 60 0.80 -8.28 13.78
C GLU A 60 1.05 -6.77 13.67
N ILE A 61 0.01 -5.98 13.36
CA ILE A 61 0.10 -4.54 13.07
C ILE A 61 -0.65 -3.66 14.06
N GLU A 62 -1.35 -4.25 15.03
CA GLU A 62 -2.14 -3.52 16.01
C GLU A 62 -1.24 -2.69 16.96
N GLY A 63 -0.03 -3.18 17.25
CA GLY A 63 1.01 -2.49 18.03
C GLY A 63 1.87 -1.47 17.27
N LEU A 64 1.64 -1.25 15.96
CA LEU A 64 2.37 -0.25 15.16
C LEU A 64 1.81 1.18 15.32
N SER A 65 0.74 1.35 16.10
CA SER A 65 0.20 2.65 16.50
C SER A 65 1.28 3.44 17.24
N SER A 66 1.63 4.62 16.75
CA SER A 66 2.58 5.48 17.45
C SER A 66 1.88 6.18 18.61
N ASP A 67 1.91 5.55 19.78
CA ASP A 67 1.62 6.19 21.08
C ASP A 67 2.79 7.07 21.56
N GLU A 68 3.59 7.62 20.64
CA GLU A 68 4.66 8.56 20.95
C GLU A 68 4.33 9.93 20.33
N GLU A 69 3.53 10.67 21.09
CA GLU A 69 3.49 12.12 21.10
C GLU A 69 4.76 12.61 21.81
N ASN A 70 5.68 13.20 21.05
CA ASN A 70 6.77 14.03 21.58
C ASN A 70 6.79 15.34 20.81
#